data_AF-A0A366FMB8-F1
#
_entry.id   AF-A0A366FMB8-F1
#
_cell.length_a   1.000
_cell.length_b   1.000
_cell.length_c   1.000
_cell.angle_alpha   90.00
_cell.angle_beta   90.00
_cell.angle_gamma   90.00
#
_symmetry.space_group_name_H-M   'P 1'
#
loop_
_entity.id
_entity.type
_entity.pdbx_description
1 polymer ?
#
loop_
_entity_poly.entity_id
_entity_poly.type
_entity_poly.pdbx_seq_one_letter_code
_entity_poly.pdbx_strand_id
1 'polypeptide(L)'
;MSSAKPLIFISYAHLDEPEKPRGEEVQWLSFVMKFLRPAVKSGEFTIWDDRLMLGGTKSDPKIERNLRGCDAFVLLVSANSMSSNYIIDRAL
;
A
#
# COMPACT_ATOMS: atom_id res chain seq x y z
N MET A 1 -5.15 26.88 -10.80
CA MET A 1 -4.23 25.75 -11.06
C MET A 1 -4.98 24.48 -10.67
N SER A 2 -5.20 23.55 -11.59
CA SER A 2 -5.69 22.22 -11.20
C SER A 2 -4.54 21.53 -10.47
N SER A 3 -4.50 21.63 -9.14
CA SER A 3 -3.59 20.83 -8.34
C SER A 3 -3.98 19.36 -8.58
N ALA A 4 -3.01 18.54 -8.98
CA ALA A 4 -3.25 17.11 -9.14
C ALA A 4 -3.85 16.57 -7.83
N LYS A 5 -4.80 15.63 -7.93
CA LYS A 5 -5.39 15.02 -6.74
C LYS A 5 -4.25 14.43 -5.89
N PRO A 6 -4.24 14.66 -4.56
CA PRO A 6 -3.24 14.06 -3.70
C PRO A 6 -3.12 12.56 -3.93
N LEU A 7 -1.89 12.06 -3.97
CA LEU A 7 -1.55 10.66 -4.12
C LEU A 7 -1.16 10.09 -2.76
N ILE A 8 -1.92 9.11 -2.28
CA ILE A 8 -1.59 8.35 -1.09
C ILE A 8 -1.01 7.00 -1.50
N PHE A 9 0.19 6.69 -1.03
CA PHE A 9 0.82 5.38 -1.20
C PHE A 9 0.53 4.52 0.03
N ILE A 10 0.00 3.30 -0.17
CA ILE A 10 -0.20 2.33 0.93
C ILE A 10 0.69 1.11 0.72
N SER A 11 1.63 0.90 1.64
CA SER A 11 2.50 -0.28 1.71
C SER A 11 1.95 -1.27 2.75
N TYR A 12 1.91 -2.55 2.39
CA TYR A 12 1.45 -3.63 3.26
C TYR A 12 2.03 -4.96 2.79
N ALA A 13 2.06 -6.00 3.64
CA ALA A 13 2.48 -7.33 3.17
C ALA A 13 1.31 -8.07 2.52
N HIS A 14 1.54 -8.71 1.36
CA HIS A 14 0.49 -9.50 0.70
C HIS A 14 -0.10 -10.62 1.59
N LEU A 15 0.70 -11.17 2.51
CA LEU A 15 0.24 -12.16 3.49
C LEU A 15 -0.80 -11.60 4.48
N ASP A 16 -0.87 -10.29 4.65
CA ASP A 16 -1.88 -9.59 5.46
C ASP A 16 -3.17 -9.28 4.67
N GLU A 17 -3.25 -9.68 3.40
CA GLU A 17 -4.43 -9.53 2.55
C GLU A 17 -4.78 -10.87 1.89
N PRO A 18 -5.11 -11.91 2.69
CA PRO A 18 -5.46 -13.22 2.15
C PRO A 18 -6.74 -13.13 1.32
N GLU A 19 -6.80 -13.77 0.16
CA GLU A 19 -8.02 -13.79 -0.68
C GLU A 19 -9.22 -14.45 0.04
N LYS A 20 -8.93 -15.42 0.90
CA LYS A 20 -9.91 -16.19 1.69
C LYS A 20 -9.46 -16.19 3.16
N PRO A 21 -9.77 -15.14 3.93
CA PRO A 21 -9.41 -15.08 5.35
C PRO A 21 -10.05 -16.23 6.12
N ARG A 22 -9.33 -16.78 7.09
CA ARG A 22 -9.77 -17.87 7.98
C ARG A 22 -9.79 -17.39 9.43
N GLY A 23 -10.81 -17.79 10.17
CA GLY A 23 -10.92 -17.45 11.60
C GLY A 23 -10.88 -15.95 11.84
N GLU A 24 -9.85 -15.50 12.56
CA GLU A 24 -9.64 -14.11 12.96
C GLU A 24 -8.71 -13.32 12.01
N GLU A 25 -8.32 -13.91 10.88
CA GLU A 25 -7.48 -13.22 9.89
C GLU A 25 -8.17 -11.96 9.35
N VAL A 26 -7.44 -10.86 9.35
CA VAL A 26 -7.87 -9.59 8.78
C VAL A 26 -7.28 -9.44 7.40
N GLN A 27 -8.07 -8.94 6.46
CA GLN A 27 -7.58 -8.40 5.19
C GLN A 27 -7.25 -6.92 5.41
N TRP A 28 -5.99 -6.61 5.74
CA TRP A 28 -5.59 -5.32 6.30
C TRP A 28 -5.83 -4.16 5.35
N LEU A 29 -5.44 -4.30 4.08
CA LEU A 29 -5.68 -3.25 3.09
C LEU A 29 -7.19 -3.12 2.82
N SER A 30 -7.92 -4.22 2.67
CA SER A 30 -9.37 -4.16 2.50
C SER A 30 -10.07 -3.51 3.70
N PHE A 31 -9.59 -3.76 4.92
CA PHE A 31 -10.10 -3.14 6.14
C PHE A 31 -9.89 -1.62 6.12
N VAL A 32 -8.66 -1.14 5.87
CA VAL A 32 -8.36 0.30 5.78
C VAL A 32 -9.17 0.97 4.67
N MET A 33 -9.29 0.31 3.51
CA MET A 33 -10.06 0.84 2.38
C MET A 33 -11.55 1.04 2.68
N LYS A 34 -12.13 0.38 3.70
CA LYS A 34 -13.52 0.66 4.13
C LYS A 34 -13.68 2.09 4.64
N PHE A 35 -12.65 2.63 5.30
CA PHE A 35 -12.65 3.99 5.82
C PHE A 35 -12.30 5.01 4.74
N LEU A 36 -11.40 4.67 3.82
CA LEU A 36 -10.92 5.61 2.79
C LEU A 36 -11.83 5.69 1.56
N ARG A 37 -12.63 4.65 1.29
CA ARG A 37 -13.51 4.56 0.11
C ARG A 37 -14.39 5.80 -0.13
N PRO A 38 -15.04 6.42 0.87
CA PRO A 38 -15.85 7.61 0.64
C PRO A 38 -15.04 8.75 0.02
N ALA A 39 -13.84 9.05 0.55
CA ALA A 39 -12.98 10.13 0.07
C ALA A 39 -12.34 9.81 -1.29
N VAL A 40 -11.99 8.54 -1.54
CA VAL A 40 -11.54 8.10 -2.88
C VAL A 40 -12.67 8.28 -3.91
N LYS A 41 -13.91 7.93 -3.54
CA LYS A 41 -15.08 8.06 -4.43
C LYS A 41 -15.50 9.50 -4.69
N SER A 42 -15.46 10.39 -3.69
CA SER A 42 -15.66 11.83 -3.90
C SER A 42 -14.49 12.48 -4.61
N GLY A 43 -13.34 11.78 -4.67
CA GLY A 43 -12.20 12.18 -5.45
C GLY A 43 -11.29 13.18 -4.74
N GLU A 44 -11.32 13.21 -3.41
CA GLU A 44 -10.42 14.04 -2.58
C GLU A 44 -8.96 13.67 -2.77
N PHE A 45 -8.68 12.38 -3.02
CA PHE A 45 -7.35 11.86 -3.29
C PHE A 45 -7.42 10.55 -4.09
N THR A 46 -6.27 10.12 -4.58
CA THR A 46 -6.06 8.83 -5.23
C THR A 46 -5.19 7.93 -4.36
N ILE A 47 -5.39 6.62 -4.45
CA ILE A 47 -4.57 5.63 -3.73
C ILE A 47 -3.78 4.81 -4.74
N TRP A 48 -2.53 4.54 -4.39
CA TRP A 48 -1.70 3.53 -5.04
C TRP A 48 -1.25 2.50 -3.99
N ASP A 49 -1.44 1.21 -4.29
CA ASP A 49 -1.10 0.11 -3.38
C ASP A 49 -0.34 -1.01 -4.08
N ASP A 50 0.26 -1.87 -3.26
CA ASP A 50 1.18 -2.96 -3.65
C ASP A 50 0.54 -4.07 -4.49
N ARG A 51 -0.80 -4.17 -4.60
CA ARG A 51 -1.44 -5.17 -5.51
C ARG A 51 -1.05 -4.95 -6.97
N LEU A 52 -0.57 -3.76 -7.31
CA LEU A 52 -0.06 -3.41 -8.61
C LEU A 52 1.41 -3.85 -8.83
N MET A 53 2.06 -4.46 -7.84
CA MET A 53 3.44 -4.97 -7.86
C MET A 53 3.48 -6.51 -7.83
N LEU A 54 2.74 -7.18 -8.72
CA LEU A 54 2.91 -8.62 -8.94
C LEU A 54 4.35 -8.91 -9.43
N GLY A 55 5.24 -9.27 -8.50
CA GLY A 55 6.57 -9.81 -8.79
C GLY A 55 7.67 -9.20 -7.92
N GLY A 56 8.30 -10.04 -7.10
CA GLY A 56 9.48 -9.74 -6.27
C GLY A 56 10.76 -9.40 -7.06
N THR A 57 10.62 -8.74 -8.20
CA THR A 57 11.71 -8.20 -9.00
C THR A 57 12.16 -6.86 -8.43
N LYS A 58 13.43 -6.82 -8.03
CA LYS A 58 14.24 -5.65 -7.64
C LYS A 58 13.64 -4.31 -8.05
N SER A 59 13.30 -3.50 -7.05
CA SER A 59 13.17 -2.04 -7.11
C SER A 59 12.59 -1.53 -8.43
N ASP A 60 11.31 -1.85 -8.69
CA ASP A 60 10.59 -1.32 -9.85
C ASP A 60 10.64 0.23 -9.81
N PRO A 61 11.18 0.90 -10.85
CA PRO A 61 11.21 2.37 -10.94
C PRO A 61 9.85 3.04 -10.72
N LYS A 62 8.74 2.32 -10.96
CA LYS A 62 7.39 2.77 -10.68
C LYS A 62 7.11 2.92 -9.19
N ILE A 63 7.68 2.04 -8.36
CA ILE A 63 7.61 2.12 -6.89
C ILE A 63 8.33 3.36 -6.42
N GLU A 64 9.59 3.53 -6.81
CA GLU A 64 10.38 4.72 -6.45
C GLU A 64 9.69 6.01 -6.88
N ARG A 65 9.14 6.04 -8.10
CA ARG A 65 8.43 7.20 -8.62
C ARG A 65 7.19 7.52 -7.78
N ASN A 66 6.37 6.53 -7.47
CA ASN A 66 5.14 6.74 -6.70
C ASN A 66 5.44 7.02 -5.22
N LEU A 67 6.48 6.40 -4.65
CA LEU A 67 6.95 6.64 -3.29
C LEU A 67 7.51 8.06 -3.14
N ARG A 68 8.28 8.55 -4.12
CA ARG A 68 8.80 9.93 -4.11
C ARG A 68 7.76 10.97 -4.49
N GLY A 69 6.74 10.55 -5.24
CA GLY A 69 5.69 11.42 -5.76
C GLY A 69 4.40 11.42 -4.95
N CYS A 70 4.28 10.62 -3.90
CA CYS A 70 3.09 10.62 -3.05
C CYS A 70 3.11 11.80 -2.07
N ASP A 71 1.93 12.35 -1.82
CA ASP A 71 1.72 13.40 -0.82
C ASP A 71 1.63 12.81 0.60
N ALA A 72 1.26 11.53 0.71
CA ALA A 72 1.27 10.78 1.96
C ALA A 72 1.66 9.32 1.74
N PHE A 73 2.43 8.78 2.67
CA PHE A 73 2.83 7.37 2.71
C PHE A 73 2.25 6.71 3.96
N VAL A 74 1.54 5.59 3.78
CA VAL A 74 0.93 4.80 4.84
C VAL A 74 1.55 3.41 4.83
N LEU A 75 2.24 3.04 5.91
CA LEU A 75 2.76 1.69 6.11
C LEU A 75 1.85 0.93 7.07
N LEU A 76 1.27 -0.18 6.60
CA LEU A 76 0.54 -1.12 7.45
C LEU A 76 1.55 -2.08 8.07
N VAL A 77 1.85 -1.87 9.35
CA VAL A 77 2.89 -2.62 10.07
C VAL A 77 2.32 -3.90 10.68
N SER A 78 2.93 -5.04 10.33
CA SER A 78 2.63 -6.37 10.85
C SER A 78 3.92 -7.20 10.97
N ALA A 79 3.83 -8.39 11.58
CA ALA A 79 4.95 -9.33 11.56
C ALA A 79 5.38 -9.69 10.12
N ASN A 80 4.42 -9.86 9.21
CA ASN A 80 4.68 -10.18 7.80
C ASN A 80 5.34 -9.01 7.04
N SER A 81 4.97 -7.76 7.35
CA SER A 81 5.58 -6.58 6.72
C SER A 81 7.01 -6.39 7.17
N MET A 82 7.30 -6.64 8.45
CA MET A 82 8.65 -6.50 9.01
C MET A 82 9.59 -7.64 8.57
N SER A 83 9.07 -8.81 8.22
CA SER A 83 9.85 -9.92 7.67
C SER A 83 10.01 -9.90 6.15
N SER A 84 9.50 -8.87 5.46
CA SER A 84 9.62 -8.76 4.01
C SER A 84 11.04 -8.37 3.59
N ASN A 85 11.59 -9.07 2.59
CA ASN A 85 12.90 -8.75 2.01
C ASN A 85 12.98 -7.28 1.55
N TYR A 86 11.88 -6.68 1.09
CA TYR A 86 11.87 -5.27 0.68
C TYR A 86 12.21 -4.30 1.82
N ILE A 87 11.70 -4.56 3.03
CA ILE A 87 11.96 -3.73 4.21
C ILE A 87 13.34 -4.04 4.78
N ILE A 88 13.71 -5.33 4.83
CA ILE A 88 15.01 -5.78 5.32
C ILE A 88 16.15 -5.22 4.45
N ASP A 89 16.02 -5.26 3.13
CA ASP A 89 17.05 -4.81 2.17
C ASP A 89 17.20 -3.27 2.12
N ARG A 90 16.28 -2.50 2.73
CA ARG A 90 16.32 -1.02 2.75
C ARG A 90 16.61 -0.41 4.12
N ALA A 91 16.41 -1.15 5.20
CA ALA A 91 16.64 -0.67 6.57
C ALA A 91 18.06 -0.97 7.08
N LEU A 92 18.88 -1.70 6.32
CA LEU A 92 20.29 -2.03 6.58
C LEU A 92 21.18 -1.56 5.44
#